data_AF-A0A0M3SAN0-F1
#
_entry.id   AF-A0A0M3SAN0-F1
#
_cell.length_a   1.000
_cell.length_b   1.000
_cell.length_c   1.000
_cell.angle_alpha   90.00
_cell.angle_beta   90.00
_cell.angle_gamma   90.00
#
_symmetry.space_group_name_H-M   'P 1'
#
loop_
_entity.id
_entity.type
_entity.pdbx_description
1 polymer ?
#
loop_
_entity_poly.entity_id
_entity_poly.type
_entity_poly.pdbx_seq_one_letter_code
_entity_poly.pdbx_strand_id
1 'polypeptide(L)'
;MALFFGNKGQFPLQQLATVLSPCPQLAIQVSPLPSTLQPRQQLSQNFLIECNAPFGDGPQVKVSFMGGSGPAQIVARLPLNPSKFFAPLVTDGGDFFRRWKLFEGKELQKIFKLKTAPLAEPEVERVCAGGMKMAVLRGVDPNTANYVVAGWMAVKGGAPQSDTASVLMRLEVNAAAGMCRASVRASDAGLATAVAQIVQSHLAAP
;
A
#
# COMPACT_ATOMS: atom_id res chain seq x y z
N MET A 1 -10.04 4.39 -9.58
CA MET A 1 -10.14 5.26 -8.39
C MET A 1 -10.82 6.56 -8.83
N ALA A 2 -11.55 7.26 -7.94
CA ALA A 2 -12.13 8.56 -8.25
C ALA A 2 -11.79 9.59 -7.16
N LEU A 3 -11.50 10.83 -7.55
CA LEU A 3 -11.42 11.97 -6.64
C LEU A 3 -12.67 12.84 -6.82
N PHE A 4 -13.20 13.35 -5.71
CA PHE A 4 -14.38 14.21 -5.70
C PHE A 4 -13.99 15.62 -5.23
N PHE A 5 -14.28 16.62 -6.06
CA PHE A 5 -13.99 18.03 -5.82
C PHE A 5 -15.29 18.74 -5.49
N GLY A 6 -15.51 19.08 -4.22
CA GLY A 6 -16.71 19.80 -3.77
C GLY A 6 -16.39 21.25 -3.45
N ASN A 7 -17.08 22.19 -4.09
CA ASN A 7 -16.94 23.61 -3.77
C ASN A 7 -17.89 23.99 -2.62
N LYS A 8 -17.31 24.17 -1.43
CA LYS A 8 -18.04 24.64 -0.23
C LYS A 8 -18.11 26.17 -0.12
N GLY A 9 -17.45 26.90 -1.01
CA GLY A 9 -17.45 28.36 -1.05
C GLY A 9 -18.71 28.92 -1.70
N GLN A 10 -18.79 30.26 -1.69
CA GLN A 10 -19.91 31.00 -2.29
C GLN A 10 -19.64 31.45 -3.74
N PHE A 11 -18.39 31.36 -4.20
CA PHE A 11 -17.97 31.77 -5.54
C PHE A 11 -17.50 30.56 -6.37
N PRO A 12 -17.65 30.59 -7.71
CA PRO A 12 -17.13 29.55 -8.58
C PRO A 12 -15.61 29.42 -8.45
N LEU A 13 -15.09 28.18 -8.45
CA LEU A 13 -13.66 27.94 -8.64
C LEU A 13 -13.39 27.86 -10.13
N GLN A 14 -12.47 28.67 -10.64
CA GLN A 14 -12.10 28.72 -12.05
C GLN A 14 -10.69 28.14 -12.26
N GLN A 15 -10.34 27.83 -13.51
CA GLN A 15 -9.04 27.25 -13.87
C GLN A 15 -8.68 26.02 -13.01
N LEU A 16 -9.70 25.23 -12.63
CA LEU A 16 -9.52 24.00 -11.87
C LEU A 16 -8.70 23.01 -12.71
N ALA A 17 -7.56 22.60 -12.18
CA ALA A 17 -6.66 21.67 -12.84
C ALA A 17 -6.01 20.73 -11.83
N THR A 18 -5.65 19.54 -12.30
CA THR A 18 -4.97 18.51 -11.51
C THR A 18 -3.71 18.06 -12.21
N VAL A 19 -2.60 17.98 -11.47
CA VAL A 19 -1.31 17.48 -11.96
C VAL A 19 -0.81 16.41 -11.01
N LEU A 20 -0.42 15.25 -11.54
CA LEU A 20 0.19 14.19 -10.76
C LEU A 20 1.71 14.34 -10.72
N SER A 21 2.33 14.03 -9.59
CA SER A 21 3.78 13.84 -9.54
C SER A 21 4.17 12.61 -10.37
N PRO A 22 5.37 12.57 -10.96
CA PRO A 22 5.84 11.40 -11.67
C PRO A 22 5.86 10.14 -10.78
N CYS A 23 5.41 9.02 -11.32
CA CYS A 23 5.54 7.69 -10.73
C CYS A 23 5.67 6.67 -11.87
N PRO A 24 6.89 6.43 -12.39
CA PRO A 24 7.09 5.67 -13.63
C PRO A 24 6.64 4.20 -13.54
N GLN A 25 6.55 3.66 -12.33
CA GLN A 25 6.06 2.32 -12.04
C GLN A 25 4.55 2.17 -12.29
N LEU A 26 3.82 3.28 -12.43
CA LEU A 26 2.38 3.30 -12.59
C LEU A 26 2.00 4.01 -13.89
N ALA A 27 1.21 3.34 -14.72
CA ALA A 27 0.52 4.01 -15.82
C ALA A 27 -0.82 4.54 -15.30
N ILE A 28 -0.99 5.87 -15.32
CA ILE A 28 -2.19 6.53 -14.82
C ILE A 28 -2.84 7.32 -15.95
N GLN A 29 -4.05 6.91 -16.33
CA GLN A 29 -4.92 7.67 -17.22
C GLN A 29 -5.93 8.44 -16.39
N VAL A 30 -5.99 9.76 -16.61
CA VAL A 30 -6.85 10.67 -15.86
C VAL A 30 -7.96 11.15 -16.77
N SER A 31 -9.21 11.05 -16.33
CA SER A 31 -10.32 11.59 -17.10
C SER A 31 -10.26 13.13 -17.14
N PRO A 32 -10.80 13.75 -18.20
CA PRO A 32 -10.95 15.20 -18.24
C PRO A 32 -11.74 15.72 -17.02
N LEU A 33 -11.39 16.91 -16.56
CA LEU A 33 -12.04 17.62 -15.46
C LEU A 33 -12.46 19.00 -15.95
N PRO A 34 -13.73 19.43 -15.75
CA PRO A 34 -14.13 20.80 -16.06
C PRO A 34 -13.28 21.82 -15.30
N SER A 35 -12.89 22.89 -16.00
CA SER A 35 -12.07 23.97 -15.43
C SER A 35 -12.84 24.91 -14.51
N THR A 36 -14.17 24.76 -14.43
CA THR A 36 -15.03 25.57 -13.55
C THR A 36 -15.87 24.66 -12.66
N LEU A 37 -15.90 24.96 -11.36
CA LEU A 37 -16.69 24.27 -10.35
C LEU A 37 -17.57 25.29 -9.60
N GLN A 38 -18.88 25.19 -9.80
CA GLN A 38 -19.86 26.14 -9.24
C GLN A 38 -20.02 25.99 -7.72
N PRO A 39 -20.49 27.03 -7.00
CA PRO A 39 -20.82 26.94 -5.58
C PRO A 39 -21.76 25.76 -5.30
N ARG A 40 -21.46 24.98 -4.26
CA ARG A 40 -22.22 23.77 -3.87
C ARG A 40 -22.25 22.64 -4.91
N GLN A 41 -21.53 22.76 -6.02
CA GLN A 41 -21.35 21.68 -6.99
C GLN A 41 -20.26 20.72 -6.51
N GLN A 42 -20.38 19.47 -6.95
CA GLN A 42 -19.32 18.48 -6.86
C GLN A 42 -18.99 17.93 -8.26
N LEU A 43 -17.70 17.84 -8.57
CA LEU A 43 -17.19 17.16 -9.75
C LEU A 43 -16.44 15.89 -9.33
N SER A 44 -16.40 14.90 -10.21
CA SER A 44 -15.62 13.67 -10.02
C SER A 44 -14.60 13.55 -11.15
N GLN A 45 -13.38 13.13 -10.80
CA GLN A 45 -12.33 12.80 -11.75
C GLN A 45 -11.91 11.36 -11.54
N ASN A 46 -11.95 10.59 -12.62
CA ASN A 46 -11.61 9.17 -12.61
C ASN A 46 -10.13 8.98 -12.98
N PHE A 47 -9.50 8.07 -12.26
CA PHE A 47 -8.12 7.63 -12.44
C PHE A 47 -8.14 6.13 -12.72
N LEU A 48 -7.80 5.77 -13.95
CA LEU A 48 -7.50 4.39 -14.34
C LEU A 48 -6.02 4.16 -14.13
N ILE A 49 -5.68 3.16 -13.32
CA ILE A 49 -4.32 2.95 -12.83
C ILE A 49 -3.93 1.51 -13.12
N GLU A 50 -2.81 1.35 -13.83
CA GLU A 50 -2.16 0.07 -14.05
C GLU A 50 -0.80 0.07 -13.36
N CYS A 51 -0.48 -1.00 -12.64
CA CYS A 51 0.83 -1.20 -12.05
C CYS A 51 1.75 -1.88 -13.06
N ASN A 52 2.84 -1.22 -13.46
CA ASN A 52 3.82 -1.77 -14.40
C ASN A 52 5.03 -2.39 -13.69
N ALA A 53 5.33 -1.95 -12.47
CA ALA A 53 6.47 -2.44 -11.70
C ALA A 53 6.26 -2.25 -10.18
N PRO A 54 6.99 -3.00 -9.33
CA PRO A 54 7.04 -2.77 -7.88
C PRO A 54 7.36 -1.32 -7.51
N PHE A 55 6.62 -0.78 -6.54
CA PHE A 55 6.78 0.58 -6.04
C PHE A 55 6.54 0.66 -4.52
N GLY A 56 7.09 1.69 -3.87
CA GLY A 56 6.85 1.99 -2.46
C GLY A 56 5.76 3.04 -2.25
N ASP A 57 6.03 4.26 -2.72
CA ASP A 57 5.12 5.40 -2.59
C ASP A 57 4.37 5.68 -3.89
N GLY A 58 3.07 5.96 -3.76
CA GLY A 58 2.24 6.44 -4.87
C GLY A 58 2.44 7.94 -5.17
N PRO A 59 1.93 8.42 -6.30
CA PRO A 59 2.08 9.82 -6.69
C PRO A 59 1.27 10.78 -5.81
N GLN A 60 1.70 12.03 -5.79
CA GLN A 60 0.94 13.14 -5.24
C GLN A 60 0.04 13.75 -6.31
N VAL A 61 -1.11 14.27 -5.91
CA VAL A 61 -1.97 15.10 -6.74
C VAL A 61 -1.86 16.55 -6.28
N LYS A 62 -1.52 17.43 -7.21
CA LYS A 62 -1.61 18.88 -7.05
C LYS A 62 -2.90 19.35 -7.71
N VAL A 63 -3.74 20.03 -6.95
CA VAL A 63 -4.99 20.65 -7.40
C VAL A 63 -4.79 22.16 -7.37
N SER A 64 -4.93 22.83 -8.50
CA SER A 64 -4.81 24.30 -8.62
C SER A 64 -6.10 24.91 -9.14
N PHE A 65 -6.48 26.08 -8.64
CA PHE A 65 -7.68 26.81 -9.05
C PHE A 65 -7.60 28.29 -8.66
N MET A 66 -8.45 29.11 -9.28
CA MET A 66 -8.73 30.49 -8.94
C MET A 66 -10.02 30.56 -8.13
N GLY A 67 -9.93 30.98 -6.87
CA GLY A 67 -11.09 31.20 -6.00
C GLY A 67 -11.39 32.67 -5.76
N GLY A 68 -12.37 32.96 -4.90
CA GLY A 68 -12.75 34.34 -4.55
C GLY A 68 -11.64 35.15 -3.86
N SER A 69 -10.65 34.47 -3.25
CA SER A 69 -9.47 35.09 -2.62
C SER A 69 -8.22 35.09 -3.51
N GLY A 70 -8.34 34.72 -4.79
CA GLY A 70 -7.21 34.60 -5.72
C GLY A 70 -6.76 33.15 -5.98
N PRO A 71 -5.55 32.94 -6.52
CA PRO A 71 -5.01 31.62 -6.84
C PRO A 71 -4.76 30.79 -5.58
N ALA A 72 -5.12 29.51 -5.64
CA ALA A 72 -4.86 28.55 -4.58
C ALA A 72 -4.36 27.21 -5.14
N GLN A 73 -3.61 26.50 -4.31
CA GLN A 73 -3.13 25.15 -4.62
C GLN A 73 -3.21 24.23 -3.40
N ILE A 74 -3.52 22.97 -3.64
CA ILE A 74 -3.56 21.89 -2.65
C ILE A 74 -2.69 20.76 -3.18
N VAL A 75 -1.76 20.26 -2.36
CA VAL A 75 -0.96 19.09 -2.67
C VAL A 75 -1.28 17.99 -1.67
N ALA A 76 -1.68 16.82 -2.17
CA ALA A 76 -2.01 15.67 -1.34
C ALA A 76 -1.41 14.39 -1.92
N ARG A 77 -1.05 13.43 -1.06
CA ARG A 77 -0.72 12.07 -1.50
C ARG A 77 -1.98 11.37 -2.00
N LEU A 78 -1.92 10.75 -3.17
CA LEU A 78 -3.00 9.86 -3.57
C LEU A 78 -3.00 8.63 -2.64
N PRO A 79 -4.19 8.12 -2.25
CA PRO A 79 -4.31 6.93 -1.40
C PRO A 79 -4.05 5.64 -2.21
N LEU A 80 -2.92 5.59 -2.90
CA LEU A 80 -2.52 4.53 -3.79
C LEU A 80 -1.37 3.73 -3.17
N ASN A 81 -1.75 2.78 -2.33
CA ASN A 81 -0.82 1.90 -1.65
C ASN A 81 -0.49 0.67 -2.52
N PRO A 82 0.76 0.14 -2.48
CA PRO A 82 1.15 -1.07 -3.23
C PRO A 82 0.23 -2.28 -3.00
N SER A 83 -0.33 -2.42 -1.79
CA SER A 83 -1.26 -3.51 -1.44
C SER A 83 -2.53 -3.55 -2.28
N LYS A 84 -2.90 -2.46 -2.97
CA LYS A 84 -4.00 -2.46 -3.94
C LYS A 84 -3.75 -3.37 -5.14
N PHE A 85 -2.50 -3.68 -5.42
CA PHE A 85 -2.05 -4.54 -6.51
C PHE A 85 -1.59 -5.92 -6.02
N PHE A 86 -1.78 -6.24 -4.74
CA PHE A 86 -1.44 -7.56 -4.22
C PHE A 86 -2.54 -8.58 -4.49
N ALA A 87 -2.10 -9.82 -4.63
CA ALA A 87 -2.94 -11.00 -4.56
C ALA A 87 -2.30 -12.02 -3.60
N PRO A 88 -3.11 -12.90 -2.99
CA PRO A 88 -2.61 -13.88 -2.03
C PRO A 88 -1.70 -14.90 -2.72
N LEU A 89 -0.66 -15.32 -2.02
CA LEU A 89 0.24 -16.40 -2.45
C LEU A 89 0.16 -17.51 -1.41
N VAL A 90 -0.65 -18.54 -1.67
CA VAL A 90 -0.76 -19.71 -0.79
C VAL A 90 0.32 -20.71 -1.21
N THR A 91 1.20 -21.03 -0.27
CA THR A 91 2.35 -21.91 -0.50
C THR A 91 2.68 -22.67 0.77
N ASP A 92 3.39 -23.79 0.63
CA ASP A 92 3.92 -24.55 1.76
C ASP A 92 5.23 -23.92 2.30
N GLY A 93 5.76 -24.49 3.38
CA GLY A 93 6.99 -23.97 3.98
C GLY A 93 8.22 -24.12 3.07
N GLY A 94 8.30 -25.21 2.30
CA GLY A 94 9.42 -25.46 1.41
C GLY A 94 9.51 -24.41 0.30
N ASP A 95 8.40 -24.15 -0.39
CA ASP A 95 8.35 -23.15 -1.44
C ASP A 95 8.40 -21.72 -0.90
N PHE A 96 7.81 -21.42 0.28
CA PHE A 96 7.99 -20.14 0.95
C PHE A 96 9.48 -19.84 1.19
N PHE A 97 10.23 -20.74 1.82
CA PHE A 97 11.64 -20.50 2.13
C PHE A 97 12.54 -20.54 0.89
N ARG A 98 12.15 -21.28 -0.15
CA ARG A 98 12.81 -21.21 -1.46
C ARG A 98 12.70 -19.80 -2.05
N ARG A 99 11.49 -19.23 -2.10
CA ARG A 99 11.26 -17.84 -2.55
C ARG A 99 11.93 -16.82 -1.63
N TRP A 100 11.91 -17.04 -0.31
CA TRP A 100 12.55 -16.19 0.69
C TRP A 100 14.05 -16.00 0.43
N LYS A 101 14.74 -17.08 0.01
CA LYS A 101 16.17 -17.06 -0.34
C LYS A 101 16.47 -16.28 -1.62
N LEU A 102 15.52 -16.14 -2.55
CA LEU A 102 15.72 -15.34 -3.78
C LEU A 102 15.95 -13.85 -3.48
N PHE A 103 15.49 -13.38 -2.32
CA PHE A 103 15.62 -12.01 -1.86
C PHE A 103 16.63 -11.87 -0.72
N GLU A 104 17.56 -12.82 -0.57
CA GLU A 104 18.63 -12.71 0.40
C GLU A 104 19.44 -11.40 0.19
N GLY A 105 19.76 -10.72 1.29
CA GLY A 105 20.36 -9.37 1.26
C GLY A 105 19.40 -8.21 0.99
N LYS A 106 18.13 -8.48 0.64
CA LYS A 106 17.07 -7.46 0.44
C LYS A 106 16.00 -7.51 1.53
N GLU A 107 16.42 -7.76 2.77
CA GLU A 107 15.52 -7.84 3.92
C GLU A 107 15.40 -6.48 4.60
N LEU A 108 14.15 -6.05 4.82
CA LEU A 108 13.85 -4.94 5.72
C LEU A 108 13.28 -5.49 7.02
N GLN A 109 13.87 -5.11 8.14
CA GLN A 109 13.35 -5.42 9.47
C GLN A 109 12.80 -4.19 10.16
N LYS A 110 11.66 -4.36 10.83
CA LYS A 110 11.11 -3.37 11.76
C LYS A 110 10.73 -4.04 13.07
N ILE A 111 11.24 -3.49 14.17
CA ILE A 111 10.92 -3.93 15.53
C ILE A 111 10.02 -2.87 16.16
N PHE A 112 8.89 -3.29 16.72
CA PHE A 112 7.93 -2.39 17.35
C PHE A 112 7.21 -3.04 18.53
N LYS A 113 6.72 -2.20 19.45
CA LYS A 113 5.87 -2.62 20.56
C LYS A 113 4.47 -2.87 20.05
N LEU A 114 3.88 -4.00 20.39
CA LEU A 114 2.51 -4.36 20.02
C LEU A 114 1.49 -3.53 20.80
N LYS A 115 0.41 -3.12 20.14
CA LYS A 115 -0.76 -2.51 20.80
C LYS A 115 -1.49 -3.48 21.73
N THR A 116 -1.45 -4.76 21.40
CA THR A 116 -2.08 -5.85 22.15
C THR A 116 -1.12 -7.03 22.17
N ALA A 117 -0.79 -7.52 23.37
CA ALA A 117 0.06 -8.67 23.59
C ALA A 117 -0.70 -9.70 24.42
N PRO A 118 -0.81 -10.97 23.98
CA PRO A 118 -0.22 -11.53 22.76
C PRO A 118 -0.91 -11.05 21.47
N LEU A 119 -0.17 -11.09 20.36
CA LEU A 119 -0.71 -10.82 19.02
C LEU A 119 -1.60 -12.01 18.60
N ALA A 120 -2.90 -11.78 18.52
CA ALA A 120 -3.87 -12.81 18.14
C ALA A 120 -3.96 -12.96 16.61
N GLU A 121 -4.14 -14.21 16.14
CA GLU A 121 -4.24 -14.55 14.72
C GLU A 121 -5.32 -13.75 13.97
N PRO A 122 -6.55 -13.53 14.50
CA PRO A 122 -7.57 -12.75 13.82
C PRO A 122 -7.13 -11.31 13.49
N GLU A 123 -6.26 -10.71 14.31
CA GLU A 123 -5.74 -9.37 14.05
C GLU A 123 -4.71 -9.39 12.92
N VAL A 124 -3.90 -10.45 12.83
CA VAL A 124 -2.97 -10.68 11.71
C VAL A 124 -3.74 -10.91 10.42
N GLU A 125 -4.77 -11.74 10.44
CA GLU A 125 -5.65 -11.98 9.28
C GLU A 125 -6.37 -10.70 8.83
N ARG A 126 -6.91 -9.90 9.77
CA ARG A 126 -7.56 -8.62 9.47
C ARG A 126 -6.62 -7.66 8.73
N VAL A 127 -5.36 -7.55 9.18
CA VAL A 127 -4.37 -6.64 8.58
C VAL A 127 -3.84 -7.20 7.26
N CYS A 128 -3.37 -8.46 7.26
CA CYS A 128 -2.64 -9.04 6.15
C CYS A 128 -3.57 -9.56 5.05
N ALA A 129 -4.57 -10.38 5.40
CA ALA A 129 -5.51 -10.93 4.43
C ALA A 129 -6.61 -9.92 4.07
N GLY A 130 -7.26 -9.34 5.08
CA GLY A 130 -8.34 -8.36 4.86
C GLY A 130 -7.83 -7.03 4.29
N GLY A 131 -6.77 -6.49 4.87
CA GLY A 131 -6.23 -5.17 4.50
C GLY A 131 -5.33 -5.21 3.25
N MET A 132 -4.34 -6.10 3.24
CA MET A 132 -3.32 -6.16 2.17
C MET A 132 -3.56 -7.23 1.11
N LYS A 133 -4.58 -8.09 1.26
CA LYS A 133 -4.86 -9.22 0.34
C LYS A 133 -3.71 -10.22 0.22
N MET A 134 -2.98 -10.46 1.30
CA MET A 134 -1.93 -11.47 1.38
C MET A 134 -2.40 -12.71 2.14
N ALA A 135 -1.85 -13.88 1.84
CA ALA A 135 -2.16 -15.10 2.56
C ALA A 135 -1.38 -15.16 3.88
N VAL A 136 -2.06 -15.51 4.98
CA VAL A 136 -1.40 -15.92 6.24
C VAL A 136 -1.18 -17.43 6.16
N LEU A 137 0.07 -17.88 6.21
CA LEU A 137 0.47 -19.26 6.01
C LEU A 137 0.62 -19.98 7.35
N ARG A 138 -0.12 -21.07 7.54
CA ARG A 138 -0.10 -21.88 8.76
C ARG A 138 0.99 -22.95 8.67
N GLY A 139 1.69 -23.21 9.78
CA GLY A 139 2.68 -24.28 9.88
C GLY A 139 3.98 -24.08 9.09
N VAL A 140 4.26 -22.86 8.61
CA VAL A 140 5.50 -22.55 7.89
C VAL A 140 6.66 -22.23 8.85
N ASP A 141 6.42 -21.42 9.87
CA ASP A 141 7.42 -21.17 10.91
C ASP A 141 7.37 -22.30 11.95
N PRO A 142 8.50 -22.90 12.35
CA PRO A 142 8.53 -23.88 13.43
C PRO A 142 8.11 -23.29 14.79
N ASN A 143 8.29 -21.98 15.00
CA ASN A 143 7.77 -21.30 16.18
C ASN A 143 6.31 -20.88 15.94
N THR A 144 5.38 -21.52 16.63
CA THR A 144 3.92 -21.29 16.50
C THR A 144 3.46 -19.92 16.99
N ALA A 145 4.31 -19.15 17.69
CA ALA A 145 4.01 -17.76 18.05
C ALA A 145 4.25 -16.78 16.90
N ASN A 146 5.00 -17.21 15.88
CA ASN A 146 5.30 -16.39 14.71
C ASN A 146 4.25 -16.56 13.62
N TYR A 147 4.13 -15.54 12.77
CA TYR A 147 3.27 -15.57 11.60
C TYR A 147 4.08 -15.45 10.32
N VAL A 148 3.69 -16.21 9.31
CA VAL A 148 4.26 -16.10 7.97
C VAL A 148 3.17 -15.62 7.03
N VAL A 149 3.51 -14.65 6.20
CA VAL A 149 2.57 -13.99 5.30
C VAL A 149 3.19 -13.91 3.91
N ALA A 150 2.43 -14.27 2.89
CA ALA A 150 2.89 -14.27 1.51
C ALA A 150 1.84 -13.69 0.56
N GLY A 151 2.31 -12.86 -0.36
CA GLY A 151 1.54 -12.34 -1.48
C GLY A 151 2.43 -12.19 -2.69
N TRP A 152 1.85 -11.70 -3.78
CA TRP A 152 2.59 -11.29 -4.96
C TRP A 152 1.97 -10.02 -5.51
N MET A 153 2.79 -9.15 -6.11
CA MET A 153 2.30 -7.95 -6.78
C MET A 153 1.93 -8.26 -8.22
N ALA A 154 0.67 -8.02 -8.57
CA ALA A 154 0.19 -8.06 -9.93
C ALA A 154 0.70 -6.84 -10.70
N VAL A 155 1.57 -7.09 -11.67
CA VAL A 155 2.10 -6.08 -12.60
C VAL A 155 1.68 -6.41 -14.03
N LYS A 156 1.51 -5.39 -14.85
CA LYS A 156 1.12 -5.51 -16.25
C LYS A 156 2.14 -6.34 -17.02
N GLY A 157 1.67 -7.39 -17.70
CA GLY A 157 2.51 -8.31 -18.44
C GLY A 157 3.31 -9.29 -17.58
N GLY A 158 3.19 -9.23 -16.25
CA GLY A 158 3.84 -10.18 -15.34
C GLY A 158 3.08 -11.50 -15.24
N ALA A 159 3.82 -12.61 -15.14
CA ALA A 159 3.22 -13.91 -14.89
C ALA A 159 2.62 -13.97 -13.47
N PRO A 160 1.39 -14.47 -13.30
CA PRO A 160 0.79 -14.66 -11.98
C PRO A 160 1.68 -15.50 -11.07
N GLN A 161 1.82 -15.10 -9.81
CA GLN A 161 2.59 -15.81 -8.78
C GLN A 161 4.07 -16.06 -9.13
N SER A 162 4.64 -15.29 -10.08
CA SER A 162 6.08 -15.33 -10.36
C SER A 162 6.89 -15.14 -9.08
N ASP A 163 7.94 -15.93 -8.93
CA ASP A 163 8.88 -15.85 -7.80
C ASP A 163 9.40 -14.42 -7.57
N THR A 164 9.76 -13.73 -8.64
CA THR A 164 10.29 -12.36 -8.63
C THR A 164 9.26 -11.31 -8.21
N ALA A 165 7.96 -11.62 -8.31
CA ALA A 165 6.87 -10.75 -7.90
C ALA A 165 6.43 -10.99 -6.45
N SER A 166 7.05 -11.95 -5.74
CA SER A 166 6.68 -12.31 -4.38
C SER A 166 6.93 -11.16 -3.40
N VAL A 167 6.01 -11.02 -2.45
CA VAL A 167 6.11 -10.15 -1.29
C VAL A 167 5.94 -11.04 -0.07
N LEU A 168 7.02 -11.22 0.68
CA LEU A 168 7.10 -12.21 1.75
C LEU A 168 7.35 -11.49 3.07
N MET A 169 6.68 -11.94 4.12
CA MET A 169 6.83 -11.36 5.44
C MET A 169 6.82 -12.44 6.52
N ARG A 170 7.68 -12.26 7.52
CA ARG A 170 7.71 -13.04 8.75
C ARG A 170 7.53 -12.11 9.94
N LEU A 171 6.56 -12.39 10.80
CA LEU A 171 6.30 -11.69 12.04
C LEU A 171 6.78 -12.55 13.21
N GLU A 172 7.85 -12.13 13.86
CA GLU A 172 8.40 -12.81 15.03
C GLU A 172 7.90 -12.12 16.31
N VAL A 173 7.08 -12.84 17.08
CA VAL A 173 6.38 -12.27 18.24
C VAL A 173 7.05 -12.69 19.54
N ASN A 174 7.47 -11.71 20.33
CA ASN A 174 7.85 -11.91 21.71
C ASN A 174 6.70 -11.48 22.63
N ALA A 175 5.85 -12.44 22.99
CA ALA A 175 4.66 -12.18 23.80
C ALA A 175 5.01 -11.65 25.20
N ALA A 176 6.08 -12.14 25.82
CA ALA A 176 6.51 -11.70 27.15
C ALA A 176 6.98 -10.23 27.16
N ALA A 177 7.69 -9.80 26.12
CA ALA A 177 8.12 -8.41 25.97
C ALA A 177 7.05 -7.51 25.32
N GLY A 178 5.98 -8.08 24.78
CA GLY A 178 4.99 -7.36 23.97
C GLY A 178 5.60 -6.73 22.71
N MET A 179 6.65 -7.34 22.16
CA MET A 179 7.40 -6.83 20.99
C MET A 179 7.16 -7.73 19.77
N CYS A 180 7.22 -7.14 18.59
CA CYS A 180 7.16 -7.86 17.32
C CYS A 180 8.28 -7.38 16.41
N ARG A 181 8.94 -8.31 15.71
CA ARG A 181 9.84 -8.03 14.60
C ARG A 181 9.17 -8.45 13.30
N ALA A 182 8.91 -7.50 12.41
CA ALA A 182 8.46 -7.76 11.06
C ALA A 182 9.67 -7.76 10.11
N SER A 183 9.93 -8.89 9.48
CA SER A 183 10.95 -9.05 8.44
C SER A 183 10.24 -9.16 7.09
N VAL A 184 10.51 -8.25 6.17
CA VAL A 184 9.87 -8.18 4.85
C VAL A 184 10.93 -8.35 3.76
N ARG A 185 10.63 -9.19 2.77
CA ARG A 185 11.45 -9.40 1.58
C ARG A 185 10.61 -9.24 0.32
N ALA A 186 11.13 -8.45 -0.62
CA ALA A 186 10.54 -8.22 -1.93
C ALA A 186 11.64 -7.82 -2.93
N SER A 187 11.30 -7.77 -4.22
CA SER A 187 12.25 -7.36 -5.27
C SER A 187 12.72 -5.91 -5.16
N ASP A 188 11.87 -5.04 -4.57
CA ASP A 188 12.05 -3.60 -4.42
C ASP A 188 12.08 -3.17 -2.95
N ALA A 189 13.01 -2.28 -2.60
CA ALA A 189 13.21 -1.81 -1.23
C ALA A 189 12.10 -0.84 -0.77
N GLY A 190 11.57 -0.03 -1.69
CA GLY A 190 10.44 0.86 -1.41
C GLY A 190 9.18 0.06 -1.08
N LEU A 191 8.92 -1.00 -1.84
CA LEU A 191 7.83 -1.94 -1.59
C LEU A 191 7.95 -2.61 -0.21
N ALA A 192 9.13 -3.15 0.12
CA ALA A 192 9.38 -3.74 1.43
C ALA A 192 9.13 -2.73 2.56
N THR A 193 9.56 -1.48 2.37
CA THR A 193 9.33 -0.37 3.30
C THR A 193 7.85 -0.07 3.48
N ALA A 194 7.09 0.03 2.39
CA ALA A 194 5.66 0.30 2.44
C ALA A 194 4.91 -0.81 3.19
N VAL A 195 5.22 -2.08 2.93
CA VAL A 195 4.58 -3.22 3.62
C VAL A 195 4.89 -3.21 5.11
N ALA A 196 6.16 -3.03 5.49
CA ALA A 196 6.54 -2.95 6.90
C ALA A 196 5.87 -1.78 7.62
N GLN A 197 5.69 -0.63 6.95
CA GLN A 197 4.99 0.53 7.50
C GLN A 197 3.49 0.28 7.71
N ILE A 198 2.80 -0.39 6.77
CA ILE A 198 1.38 -0.75 6.92
C ILE A 198 1.19 -1.66 8.13
N VAL A 199 2.04 -2.68 8.25
CA VAL A 199 1.93 -3.65 9.35
C VAL A 199 2.22 -2.98 10.69
N GLN A 200 3.27 -2.16 10.74
CA GLN A 200 3.59 -1.40 11.94
C GLN A 200 2.46 -0.44 12.31
N SER A 201 1.87 0.32 11.38
CA SER A 201 0.81 1.28 11.70
C SER A 201 -0.47 0.63 12.22
N HIS A 202 -0.73 -0.63 11.87
CA HIS A 202 -1.88 -1.37 12.37
C HIS A 202 -1.62 -2.16 13.63
N LEU A 203 -0.42 -2.69 13.84
CA LEU A 203 -0.10 -3.59 14.96
C LEU A 203 0.68 -2.93 16.10
N ALA A 204 1.39 -1.83 15.84
CA ALA A 204 2.16 -1.15 16.85
C ALA A 204 1.27 -0.34 17.81
N ALA A 205 1.75 -0.15 19.04
CA ALA A 205 1.20 0.83 19.96
C ALA A 205 1.32 2.26 19.36
N PRO A 206 0.39 3.18 19.68
CA PRO A 206 0.43 4.57 19.24
C PRO A 206 1.73 5.30 19.61
#